data_AF-A0A4R2NR12-F1
#
_entry.id   AF-A0A4R2NR12-F1
#
_cell.length_a   1.000
_cell.length_b   1.000
_cell.length_c   1.000
_cell.angle_alpha   90.00
_cell.angle_beta   90.00
_cell.angle_gamma   90.00
#
_symmetry.space_group_name_H-M   'P 1'
#
loop_
_entity.id
_entity.type
_entity.pdbx_description
1 polymer ?
#
loop_
_entity_poly.entity_id
_entity_poly.type
_entity_poly.pdbx_seq_one_letter_code
_entity_poly.pdbx_strand_id
1 'polypeptide(L)'
;MRHLFIAFATIILSLSTLFAQESKTNNFSVSISRVENEKPILLKEWLDYTKMDATLKTINHSNKKEGSKNNNELIHFNDGKQEIPFEFNNGIISANSPSKETIFKMYLISKRLHAEVKDSNGKIYSDKDFYKN
;
A
#
# COMPACT_ATOMS: atom_id res chain seq x y z
N MET A 1 -33.20 -43.05 54.30
CA MET A 1 -33.46 -41.68 53.81
C MET A 1 -32.33 -41.28 52.86
N ARG A 2 -32.69 -40.79 51.66
CA ARG A 2 -31.79 -40.33 50.59
C ARG A 2 -31.21 -38.94 50.93
N HIS A 3 -29.91 -38.76 50.78
CA HIS A 3 -29.23 -37.47 50.51
C HIS A 3 -28.05 -37.83 49.58
N LEU A 4 -28.16 -37.83 48.25
CA LEU A 4 -28.18 -36.69 47.33
C LEU A 4 -27.21 -35.57 47.74
N PHE A 5 -25.97 -35.65 47.25
CA PHE A 5 -25.17 -34.46 46.96
C PHE A 5 -24.69 -34.52 45.52
N ILE A 6 -25.12 -33.50 44.79
CA ILE A 6 -24.95 -33.26 43.36
C ILE A 6 -23.72 -32.36 43.19
N ALA A 7 -22.95 -32.70 42.14
CA ALA A 7 -22.07 -31.88 41.30
C ALA A 7 -20.88 -31.13 41.93
N PHE A 8 -19.75 -31.15 41.22
CA PHE A 8 -19.33 -29.96 40.48
C PHE A 8 -18.56 -30.37 39.22
N ALA A 9 -19.07 -29.92 38.07
CA ALA A 9 -18.40 -29.99 36.80
C ALA A 9 -17.27 -28.95 36.76
N THR A 10 -16.06 -29.38 36.42
CA THR A 10 -15.01 -28.47 35.94
C THR A 10 -14.70 -28.82 34.50
N ILE A 11 -15.33 -28.04 33.62
CA ILE A 11 -15.05 -27.94 32.20
C ILE A 11 -13.62 -27.40 32.08
N ILE A 12 -12.65 -28.25 31.73
CA ILE A 12 -11.37 -27.76 31.23
C ILE A 12 -11.62 -27.37 29.77
N LEU A 13 -12.04 -26.13 29.57
CA LEU A 13 -11.91 -25.43 28.30
C LEU A 13 -10.41 -25.28 28.05
N SER A 14 -9.79 -26.28 27.42
CA SER A 14 -8.50 -26.12 26.79
C SER A 14 -8.69 -25.16 25.63
N LEU A 15 -8.47 -23.88 25.93
CA LEU A 15 -8.40 -22.80 24.96
C LEU A 15 -7.17 -23.05 24.09
N SER A 16 -7.33 -23.88 23.06
CA SER A 16 -6.40 -23.89 21.95
C SER A 16 -6.60 -22.58 21.19
N THR A 17 -5.96 -21.51 21.67
CA THR A 17 -5.55 -20.41 20.80
C THR A 17 -4.56 -21.01 19.82
N LEU A 18 -5.07 -21.68 18.78
CA LEU A 18 -4.33 -21.83 17.54
C LEU A 18 -4.04 -20.40 17.12
N PHE A 19 -2.76 -20.05 17.23
CA PHE A 19 -2.18 -18.93 16.53
C PHE A 19 -2.81 -18.91 15.13
N ALA A 20 -3.58 -17.87 14.84
CA ALA A 20 -3.66 -17.39 13.48
C ALA A 20 -2.21 -17.09 13.12
N GLN A 21 -1.54 -18.07 12.51
CA GLN A 21 -0.35 -17.85 11.75
C GLN A 21 -0.81 -16.92 10.65
N GLU A 22 -0.76 -15.61 10.93
CA GLU A 22 -0.83 -14.58 9.93
C GLU A 22 0.17 -15.02 8.88
N SER A 23 -0.36 -15.53 7.76
CA SER A 23 0.45 -15.69 6.58
C SER A 23 0.96 -14.29 6.31
N LYS A 24 2.21 -14.01 6.67
CA LYS A 24 2.99 -12.99 5.98
C LYS A 24 3.09 -13.49 4.54
N THR A 25 1.99 -13.39 3.80
CA THR A 25 2.06 -13.14 2.37
C THR A 25 2.88 -11.87 2.30
N ASN A 26 4.15 -12.01 1.95
CA ASN A 26 4.97 -10.88 1.53
C ASN A 26 4.24 -10.30 0.33
N ASN A 27 3.31 -9.38 0.57
CA ASN A 27 2.56 -8.70 -0.45
C ASN A 27 3.60 -7.91 -1.23
N PHE A 28 3.91 -8.38 -2.43
CA PHE A 28 4.85 -7.72 -3.32
C PHE A 28 4.41 -6.28 -3.48
N SER A 29 5.26 -5.34 -3.08
CA SER A 29 4.96 -3.91 -3.17
C SER A 29 6.08 -3.20 -3.89
N VAL A 30 5.75 -2.09 -4.51
CA VAL A 30 6.70 -1.23 -5.19
C VAL A 30 6.50 0.18 -4.68
N SER A 31 7.60 0.90 -4.48
CA SER A 31 7.59 2.26 -3.96
C SER A 31 8.43 3.20 -4.83
N ILE A 32 8.00 4.46 -4.85
CA ILE A 32 8.74 5.60 -5.37
C ILE A 32 9.22 6.42 -4.17
N SER A 33 10.51 6.67 -4.08
CA SER A 33 11.11 7.53 -3.06
C SER A 33 12.33 8.23 -3.62
N ARG A 34 12.72 9.39 -3.07
CA ARG A 34 14.02 9.97 -3.42
C ARG A 34 15.15 9.08 -2.90
N VAL A 35 16.32 9.25 -3.50
CA VAL A 35 17.54 8.53 -3.12
C VAL A 35 17.88 8.80 -1.66
N GLU A 36 18.60 7.87 -1.02
CA GLU A 36 19.01 8.04 0.37
C GLU A 36 19.76 9.37 0.57
N ASN A 37 19.39 10.10 1.63
CA ASN A 37 19.87 11.45 1.97
C ASN A 37 19.31 12.62 1.14
N GLU A 38 18.41 12.38 0.20
CA GLU A 38 17.64 13.46 -0.43
C GLU A 38 16.39 13.84 0.38
N LYS A 39 15.87 15.05 0.13
CA LYS A 39 14.60 15.49 0.73
C LYS A 39 13.45 14.58 0.27
N PRO A 40 12.50 14.22 1.15
CA PRO A 40 11.35 13.41 0.75
C PRO A 40 10.52 14.11 -0.33
N ILE A 41 9.81 13.32 -1.14
CA ILE A 41 8.83 13.85 -2.10
C ILE A 41 7.77 14.63 -1.31
N LEU A 42 7.52 15.87 -1.67
CA LEU A 42 6.48 16.65 -1.02
C LEU A 42 5.11 16.24 -1.55
N LEU A 43 4.08 16.25 -0.69
CA LEU A 43 2.70 16.00 -1.11
C LEU A 43 2.29 16.93 -2.26
N LYS A 44 2.71 18.20 -2.22
CA LYS A 44 2.45 19.16 -3.30
C LYS A 44 3.06 18.73 -4.64
N GLU A 45 4.29 18.21 -4.65
CA GLU A 45 4.95 17.72 -5.88
C GLU A 45 4.17 16.54 -6.46
N TRP A 46 3.72 15.63 -5.59
CA TRP A 46 2.89 14.50 -5.99
C TRP A 46 1.54 14.95 -6.57
N LEU A 47 0.83 15.85 -5.89
CA LEU A 47 -0.46 16.37 -6.36
C LEU A 47 -0.35 17.21 -7.63
N ASP A 48 0.76 17.94 -7.82
CA ASP A 48 0.97 18.71 -9.05
C ASP A 48 1.29 17.78 -10.23
N TYR A 49 2.02 16.68 -10.00
CA TYR A 49 2.21 15.63 -11.01
C TYR A 49 0.88 15.02 -11.44
N THR A 50 0.01 14.66 -10.49
CA THR A 50 -1.23 13.93 -10.80
C THR A 50 -2.20 14.74 -11.62
N LYS A 51 -2.24 16.07 -11.44
CA LYS A 51 -3.02 16.99 -12.29
C LYS A 51 -2.57 17.00 -13.76
N MET A 52 -1.30 16.70 -14.03
CA MET A 52 -0.75 16.67 -15.39
C MET A 52 -0.94 15.31 -16.07
N ASP A 53 -1.30 14.27 -15.32
CA ASP A 53 -1.35 12.90 -15.80
C ASP A 53 -2.78 12.38 -15.80
N ALA A 54 -3.42 12.41 -16.98
CA ALA A 54 -4.83 12.01 -17.12
C ALA A 54 -5.11 10.54 -16.76
N THR A 55 -4.08 9.69 -16.64
CA THR A 55 -4.22 8.29 -16.20
C THR A 55 -4.28 8.14 -14.67
N LEU A 56 -3.93 9.20 -13.94
CA LEU A 56 -4.05 9.28 -12.49
C LEU A 56 -5.34 10.04 -12.15
N LYS A 57 -6.17 9.45 -11.30
CA LYS A 57 -7.42 10.05 -10.86
C LYS A 57 -7.40 10.20 -9.34
N THR A 58 -7.52 11.44 -8.88
CA THR A 58 -7.77 11.73 -7.47
C THR A 58 -9.22 11.44 -7.14
N ILE A 59 -9.47 10.63 -6.12
CA ILE A 59 -10.80 10.45 -5.55
C ILE A 59 -10.81 11.18 -4.21
N ASN A 60 -11.64 12.22 -4.11
CA ASN A 60 -11.99 12.81 -2.84
C ASN A 60 -12.78 11.77 -2.05
N HIS A 61 -12.11 11.04 -1.16
CA HIS A 61 -12.78 10.17 -0.23
C HIS A 61 -13.53 11.06 0.77
N SER A 62 -14.79 11.40 0.44
CA SER A 62 -15.71 12.05 1.37
C SER A 62 -16.10 11.04 2.45
N ASN A 63 -15.16 10.72 3.35
CA ASN A 63 -15.52 10.07 4.59
C ASN A 63 -16.30 11.10 5.42
N LYS A 64 -17.63 11.06 5.30
CA LYS A 64 -18.57 11.55 6.32
C LYS A 64 -18.44 10.69 7.58
N LYS A 65 -17.26 10.68 8.20
CA LYS A 65 -17.08 10.29 9.60
C LYS A 65 -16.59 11.54 10.31
N GLU A 66 -17.53 12.21 10.97
CA GLU A 66 -17.25 13.26 11.94
C GLU A 66 -16.08 12.82 12.83
N GLY A 67 -14.94 13.49 12.73
CA GLY A 67 -13.81 13.31 13.66
C GLY A 67 -12.45 12.94 13.05
N SER A 68 -12.35 12.52 11.79
CA SER A 68 -11.04 12.29 11.15
C SER A 68 -10.65 13.44 10.21
N LYS A 69 -9.70 14.27 10.64
CA LYS A 69 -9.11 15.38 9.88
C LYS A 69 -8.09 14.92 8.81
N ASN A 70 -8.10 13.67 8.36
CA ASN A 70 -7.24 13.26 7.26
C ASN A 70 -8.04 13.22 5.96
N ASN A 71 -8.14 14.38 5.32
CA ASN A 71 -8.45 14.50 3.90
C ASN A 71 -7.24 13.98 3.09
N ASN A 72 -6.97 12.68 3.20
CA ASN A 72 -5.98 12.06 2.35
C ASN A 72 -6.67 11.73 1.03
N GLU A 73 -6.53 12.64 0.07
CA GLU A 73 -6.86 12.41 -1.33
C GLU A 73 -6.18 11.11 -1.79
N LEU A 74 -6.96 10.06 -2.06
CA LEU A 74 -6.44 8.80 -2.60
C LEU A 74 -6.32 8.95 -4.12
N ILE A 75 -5.16 8.59 -4.66
CA ILE A 75 -4.91 8.64 -6.10
C ILE A 75 -4.86 7.22 -6.63
N HIS A 76 -5.67 6.95 -7.66
CA HIS A 76 -5.64 5.70 -8.38
C HIS A 76 -4.94 5.89 -9.73
N PHE A 77 -4.11 4.93 -10.09
CA PHE A 77 -3.71 4.72 -11.47
C PHE A 77 -4.72 3.83 -12.16
N ASN A 78 -5.24 4.29 -13.30
CA ASN A 78 -6.13 3.52 -14.15
C ASN A 78 -5.42 3.23 -15.48
N ASP A 79 -5.08 1.96 -15.72
CA ASP A 79 -4.43 1.49 -16.94
C ASP A 79 -5.45 1.00 -18.02
N GLY A 80 -6.74 1.22 -17.78
CA GLY A 80 -7.85 0.77 -18.61
C GLY A 80 -8.34 -0.65 -18.32
N LYS A 81 -7.62 -1.44 -17.51
CA LYS A 81 -8.01 -2.81 -17.12
C LYS A 81 -8.23 -2.95 -15.62
N GLN A 82 -7.47 -2.20 -14.82
CA GLN A 82 -7.49 -2.24 -13.37
C GLN A 82 -7.29 -0.83 -12.81
N GLU A 83 -7.87 -0.60 -11.64
CA GLU A 83 -7.59 0.59 -10.84
C GLU A 83 -6.67 0.17 -9.69
N ILE A 84 -5.44 0.68 -9.69
CA ILE A 84 -4.44 0.38 -8.68
C ILE A 84 -4.24 1.61 -7.77
N PRO A 85 -4.41 1.48 -6.45
CA PRO A 85 -4.19 2.58 -5.53
C PRO A 85 -2.70 2.91 -5.40
N PHE A 86 -2.39 4.19 -5.52
CA PHE A 86 -1.10 4.77 -5.17
C PHE A 86 -1.24 5.51 -3.84
N GLU A 87 -0.60 4.98 -2.82
CA GLU A 87 -0.64 5.52 -1.46
C GLU A 87 0.56 6.44 -1.24
N PHE A 88 0.30 7.69 -0.85
CA PHE A 88 1.35 8.63 -0.45
C PHE A 88 1.50 8.65 1.07
N ASN A 89 2.68 8.31 1.57
CA ASN A 89 3.00 8.36 2.99
C ASN A 89 4.44 8.85 3.21
N ASN A 90 4.60 9.96 3.92
CA ASN A 90 5.91 10.53 4.30
C ASN A 90 6.91 10.65 3.14
N GLY A 91 6.44 11.05 1.96
CA GLY A 91 7.29 11.20 0.76
C GLY A 91 7.60 9.92 0.00
N ILE A 92 6.87 8.84 0.32
CA ILE A 92 6.92 7.57 -0.39
C ILE A 92 5.57 7.38 -1.09
N ILE A 93 5.60 7.02 -2.37
CA ILE A 93 4.40 6.62 -3.13
C ILE A 93 4.46 5.11 -3.32
N SER A 94 3.49 4.35 -2.82
CA SER A 94 3.51 2.88 -2.90
C SER A 94 2.29 2.30 -3.61
N ALA A 95 2.50 1.17 -4.28
CA ALA A 95 1.45 0.34 -4.84
C ALA A 95 1.62 -1.10 -4.36
N ASN A 96 0.51 -1.74 -4.00
CA ASN A 96 0.46 -3.13 -3.56
C ASN A 96 0.14 -4.04 -4.74
N SER A 97 0.91 -5.12 -4.88
CA SER A 97 0.83 -6.11 -5.96
C SER A 97 0.70 -5.51 -7.37
N PRO A 98 1.55 -4.53 -7.76
CA PRO A 98 1.41 -3.86 -9.04
C PRO A 98 1.75 -4.78 -10.22
N SER A 99 1.01 -4.66 -11.32
CA SER A 99 1.36 -5.29 -12.60
C SER A 99 2.62 -4.66 -13.21
N LYS A 100 3.18 -5.28 -14.25
CA LYS A 100 4.34 -4.74 -14.96
C LYS A 100 4.07 -3.36 -15.55
N GLU A 101 2.87 -3.15 -16.09
CA GLU A 101 2.40 -1.86 -16.61
C GLU A 101 2.35 -0.79 -15.51
N THR A 102 1.85 -1.15 -14.32
CA THR A 102 1.84 -0.26 -13.16
C THR A 102 3.27 0.06 -12.70
N ILE A 103 4.17 -0.93 -12.64
CA ILE A 103 5.57 -0.69 -12.30
C ILE A 103 6.24 0.25 -13.31
N PHE A 104 5.97 0.05 -14.61
CA PHE A 104 6.46 0.95 -15.65
C PHE A 104 5.91 2.37 -15.48
N LYS A 105 4.62 2.50 -15.11
CA LYS A 105 4.05 3.80 -14.79
C LYS A 105 4.76 4.45 -13.60
N MET A 106 4.96 3.72 -12.51
CA MET A 106 5.70 4.20 -11.33
C MET A 106 7.11 4.65 -11.70
N TYR A 107 7.76 3.96 -12.64
CA TYR A 107 9.07 4.35 -13.18
C TYR A 107 9.02 5.68 -13.93
N LEU A 108 8.03 5.91 -14.78
CA LEU A 108 7.86 7.19 -15.47
C LEU A 108 7.57 8.35 -14.50
N ILE A 109 6.81 8.08 -13.43
CA ILE A 109 6.57 9.04 -12.34
C ILE A 109 7.88 9.38 -11.65
N SER A 110 8.69 8.37 -11.29
CA SER A 110 9.94 8.59 -10.56
C SER A 110 10.91 9.48 -11.34
N LYS A 111 11.01 9.32 -12.66
CA LYS A 111 11.83 10.18 -13.52
C LYS A 111 11.43 11.65 -13.45
N ARG A 112 10.13 11.93 -13.32
CA ARG A 112 9.59 13.29 -13.22
C ARG A 112 9.75 13.89 -11.82
N LEU A 113 9.73 13.04 -10.80
CA LEU A 113 9.91 13.43 -9.40
C LEU A 113 11.37 13.38 -8.93
N HIS A 114 12.32 13.12 -9.83
CA HIS A 114 13.74 12.90 -9.50
C HIS A 114 13.92 11.86 -8.39
N ALA A 115 13.24 10.73 -8.53
CA ALA A 115 13.14 9.67 -7.55
C ALA A 115 13.50 8.30 -8.16
N GLU A 116 13.71 7.31 -7.29
CA GLU A 116 13.92 5.91 -7.66
C GLU A 116 12.67 5.07 -7.43
N VAL A 117 12.59 3.94 -8.14
CA VAL A 117 11.56 2.92 -7.94
C VAL A 117 12.21 1.67 -7.38
N LYS A 118 11.71 1.19 -6.25
CA LYS A 118 12.23 0.03 -5.53
C LYS A 118 11.11 -0.94 -5.19
N ASP A 119 11.31 -2.24 -5.39
CA ASP A 119 10.38 -3.24 -4.89
C ASP A 119 10.70 -3.70 -3.47
N SER A 120 9.74 -4.42 -2.87
CA SER A 120 9.84 -5.00 -1.52
C SER A 120 11.02 -5.96 -1.35
N ASN A 121 11.63 -6.46 -2.44
CA ASN A 121 12.80 -7.33 -2.41
C ASN A 121 14.11 -6.53 -2.54
N GLY A 122 14.03 -5.20 -2.66
CA GLY A 122 15.16 -4.31 -2.76
C GLY A 122 15.66 -4.06 -4.18
N LYS A 123 15.01 -4.59 -5.23
CA LYS A 123 15.40 -4.31 -6.61
C LYS A 123 15.07 -2.87 -6.96
N ILE A 124 16.06 -2.15 -7.47
CA ILE A 124 15.88 -0.81 -8.05
C ILE A 124 15.65 -0.95 -9.55
N TYR A 125 14.59 -0.33 -10.06
CA TYR A 125 14.23 -0.37 -11.48
C TYR A 125 14.96 0.71 -12.27
N SER A 126 15.42 0.35 -13.46
CA SER A 126 16.24 1.18 -14.34
C SER A 126 15.76 1.12 -15.79
N ASP A 127 16.38 1.89 -16.68
CA ASP A 127 16.01 1.89 -18.11
C ASP A 127 16.13 0.49 -18.73
N LYS A 128 17.09 -0.33 -18.25
CA LYS A 128 17.31 -1.71 -18.72
C LYS A 128 16.14 -2.65 -18.45
N ASP A 129 15.30 -2.34 -17.47
CA ASP A 129 14.16 -3.18 -17.08
C ASP A 129 12.96 -3.01 -18.02
N PHE A 130 12.88 -1.88 -18.73
CA PHE A 130 11.73 -1.51 -19.56
C PHE A 130 12.08 -1.33 -21.03
N TYR A 131 13.27 -0.81 -21.31
CA TYR A 131 13.76 -0.56 -22.65
C TYR A 131 14.90 -1.53 -22.93
N LYS A 132 14.55 -2.76 -23.30
CA LYS A 132 15.52 -3.65 -23.95
C LYS A 132 15.73 -3.13 -25.38
N ASN A 133 16.98 -2.83 -25.72
CA ASN A 133 17.43 -2.84 -27.11
C ASN A 133 17.57 -4.28 -27.59
#